data_AF-A0A9D9NIJ5-F1
#
_entry.id   AF-A0A9D9NIJ5-F1
#
_cell.length_a   1.000
_cell.length_b   1.000
_cell.length_c   1.000
_cell.angle_alpha   90.00
_cell.angle_beta   90.00
_cell.angle_gamma   90.00
#
_symmetry.space_group_name_H-M   'P 1'
#
loop_
_entity.id
_entity.type
_entity.pdbx_description
1 polymer ?
#
loop_
_entity_poly.entity_id
_entity_poly.type
_entity_poly.pdbx_seq_one_letter_code
_entity_poly.pdbx_strand_id
1 'polypeptide(L)'
;MTPHIDWFNRVLATAIQLYFRQGCEYSSIEEVTPPDDGWLEDVTGQQDISFDDRVIIMLALMPHTCPQALDIFFVQNKNFDRQYTEFGGWKGLSHGGFLPTGETAAFIIAGDDMEKKKTVIRMFQRDYWFYTKNILRLEGAGEGEPFLSGQLRPSEEFLSHVLLDREYKPDYTIGFPAKLISTPLEWEDMILDYNTYESLEEINTWIAHQHTIMEDWGLKRILKPGYRALFYGPPGTGKTLAATLLGKKNHMDVYRVDLSMIVSKYIGETEKNLAKVFDLAENRNWILFFDEADALFGKRTSANTSNDRHANQEVAYLLQRIEDFPGTVILASNLKSNIDEAFSRRFQSIIYFPMPDEELRAALWRSMLPKEWLGDDAEELIAKAAEAELSGGSISNAVRRCALQLIRSGMEHLNMKTLRDSLDKES
;
A
#
# COMPACT_ATOMS: atom_id res chain seq x y z
N MET A 1 -2.49 21.88 15.83
CA MET A 1 -1.75 20.98 16.76
C MET A 1 -1.49 21.58 18.15
N THR A 2 -0.79 22.72 18.32
CA THR A 2 -0.46 23.26 19.68
C THR A 2 -1.66 23.42 20.63
N PRO A 3 -2.81 23.98 20.20
CA PRO A 3 -3.99 24.08 21.08
C PRO A 3 -4.50 22.72 21.57
N HIS A 4 -4.39 21.68 20.74
CA HIS A 4 -4.78 20.31 21.10
C HIS A 4 -3.81 19.68 22.10
N ILE A 5 -2.51 19.98 22.00
CA ILE A 5 -1.52 19.54 23.00
C ILE A 5 -1.82 20.19 24.35
N ASP A 6 -2.07 21.51 24.38
CA ASP A 6 -2.40 22.22 25.61
C ASP A 6 -3.70 21.72 26.24
N TRP A 7 -4.72 21.47 25.42
CA TRP A 7 -5.97 20.85 25.85
C TRP A 7 -5.73 19.46 26.46
N PHE A 8 -5.01 18.58 25.75
CA PHE A 8 -4.74 17.23 26.25
C PHE A 8 -3.94 17.25 27.55
N ASN A 9 -2.96 18.14 27.70
CA ASN A 9 -2.21 18.32 28.94
C ASN A 9 -3.12 18.70 30.12
N ARG A 10 -4.15 19.53 29.89
CA ARG A 10 -5.15 19.86 30.91
C ARG A 10 -6.04 18.66 31.25
N VAL A 11 -6.50 17.92 30.25
CA VAL A 11 -7.26 16.66 30.47
C VAL A 11 -6.45 15.68 31.32
N LEU A 12 -5.18 15.48 30.98
CA LEU A 12 -4.28 14.60 31.71
C LEU A 12 -4.08 15.06 33.17
N ALA A 13 -3.85 16.36 33.39
CA ALA A 13 -3.72 16.91 34.73
C ALA A 13 -5.01 16.72 35.56
N THR A 14 -6.18 16.98 34.97
CA THR A 14 -7.48 16.77 35.61
C THR A 14 -7.70 15.29 35.96
N ALA A 15 -7.41 14.35 35.05
CA ALA A 15 -7.55 12.91 35.32
C ALA A 15 -6.70 12.46 36.53
N ILE A 16 -5.45 12.92 36.61
CA ILE A 16 -4.55 12.62 37.72
C ILE A 16 -5.04 13.25 39.03
N GLN A 17 -5.47 14.51 39.01
CA GLN A 17 -5.97 15.20 40.19
C GLN A 17 -7.24 14.54 40.77
N LEU A 18 -8.18 14.14 39.90
CA LEU A 18 -9.38 13.42 40.28
C LEU A 18 -9.05 12.06 40.91
N TYR A 19 -8.12 11.30 40.31
CA TYR A 19 -7.70 10.00 40.84
C TYR A 19 -7.07 10.11 42.24
N PHE A 20 -6.16 11.06 42.44
CA PHE A 20 -5.53 11.28 43.76
C PHE A 20 -6.41 12.06 44.75
N ARG A 21 -7.63 12.45 44.36
CA ARG A 21 -8.55 13.29 45.15
C ARG A 21 -7.88 14.57 45.65
N GLN A 22 -7.05 15.17 44.81
CA GLN A 22 -6.45 16.48 45.05
C GLN A 22 -7.46 17.59 44.72
N GLY A 23 -7.22 18.80 45.21
CA GLY A 23 -8.05 19.95 44.82
C GLY A 23 -7.97 20.16 43.31
N CYS A 24 -9.08 19.92 42.62
CA CYS A 24 -9.21 20.06 41.18
C CYS A 24 -10.23 21.16 40.86
N GLU A 25 -9.99 21.90 39.78
CA GLU A 25 -10.92 22.90 39.26
C GLU A 25 -12.18 22.25 38.66
N TYR A 26 -12.05 21.04 38.12
CA TYR A 26 -13.09 20.33 37.39
C TYR A 26 -13.60 19.13 38.18
N SER A 27 -14.88 18.78 37.99
CA SER A 27 -15.46 17.57 38.59
C SER A 27 -15.38 16.36 37.66
N SER A 28 -15.18 16.60 36.36
CA SER A 28 -15.02 15.58 35.33
C SER A 28 -14.03 16.04 34.25
N ILE A 29 -13.38 15.11 33.55
CA ILE A 29 -12.46 15.44 32.45
C ILE A 29 -13.18 16.10 31.26
N GLU A 30 -14.46 15.79 31.06
CA GLU A 30 -15.30 16.26 29.96
C GLU A 30 -15.62 17.76 30.07
N GLU A 31 -15.40 18.37 31.24
CA GLU A 31 -15.51 19.84 31.41
C GLU A 31 -14.35 20.58 30.74
N VAL A 32 -13.23 19.90 30.47
CA VAL A 32 -12.09 20.45 29.75
C VAL A 32 -12.39 20.41 28.26
N THR A 33 -13.01 21.47 27.74
CA THR A 33 -13.47 21.52 26.33
C THR A 33 -12.34 21.47 25.31
N PRO A 34 -12.44 20.63 24.25
CA PRO A 34 -11.45 20.56 23.19
C PRO A 34 -11.48 21.80 22.29
N PRO A 35 -10.37 22.10 21.57
CA PRO A 35 -10.36 23.13 20.54
C PRO A 35 -11.35 22.79 19.41
N ASP A 36 -12.15 23.78 19.01
CA ASP A 36 -13.13 23.67 17.92
C ASP A 36 -12.57 24.32 16.64
N ASP A 37 -11.47 23.75 16.13
CA ASP A 37 -10.76 24.24 14.93
C ASP A 37 -10.82 23.27 13.74
N GLY A 38 -11.53 22.14 13.89
CA GLY A 38 -11.66 21.10 12.87
C GLY A 38 -10.38 20.32 12.56
N TRP A 39 -9.28 20.59 13.27
CA TRP A 39 -7.98 20.04 12.90
C TRP A 39 -7.92 18.52 12.98
N LEU A 40 -8.56 17.91 14.00
CA LEU A 40 -8.58 16.45 14.15
C LEU A 40 -9.44 15.80 13.07
N GLU A 41 -10.53 16.43 12.67
CA GLU A 41 -11.40 16.00 11.59
C GLU A 41 -10.66 16.00 10.25
N ASP A 42 -9.88 17.06 9.99
CA ASP A 42 -9.05 17.17 8.80
C ASP A 42 -7.95 16.11 8.79
N VAL A 43 -7.21 15.93 9.89
CA VAL A 43 -6.07 14.99 9.90
C VAL A 43 -6.46 13.52 9.97
N THR A 44 -7.68 13.20 10.41
CA THR A 44 -8.18 11.81 10.46
C THR A 44 -9.15 11.49 9.32
N GLY A 45 -9.63 12.50 8.61
CA GLY A 45 -10.73 12.38 7.65
C GLY A 45 -12.04 11.88 8.29
N GLN A 46 -12.18 11.93 9.62
CA GLN A 46 -13.37 11.48 10.36
C GLN A 46 -14.17 12.69 10.86
N GLN A 47 -15.45 12.72 10.53
CA GLN A 47 -16.38 13.72 11.05
C GLN A 47 -16.94 13.27 12.41
N ASP A 48 -17.41 14.22 13.21
CA ASP A 48 -18.07 13.98 14.51
C ASP A 48 -17.22 13.16 15.50
N ILE A 49 -15.95 13.53 15.66
CA ILE A 49 -15.03 12.86 16.59
C ILE A 49 -15.45 13.14 18.05
N SER A 50 -15.72 12.07 18.80
CA SER A 50 -16.15 12.15 20.20
C SER A 50 -15.04 12.66 21.13
N PHE A 51 -15.40 13.14 22.33
CA PHE A 51 -14.41 13.58 23.31
C PHE A 51 -13.37 12.49 23.63
N ASP A 52 -13.84 11.28 23.93
CA ASP A 52 -13.00 10.12 24.24
C ASP A 52 -12.06 9.77 23.08
N ASP A 53 -12.57 9.85 21.84
CA ASP A 53 -11.75 9.62 20.65
C ASP A 53 -10.59 10.61 20.57
N ARG A 54 -10.87 11.90 20.77
CA ARG A 54 -9.85 12.96 20.77
C ARG A 54 -8.78 12.72 21.83
N VAL A 55 -9.19 12.28 23.03
CA VAL A 55 -8.26 11.95 24.12
C VAL A 55 -7.34 10.80 23.71
N ILE A 56 -7.87 9.73 23.13
CA ILE A 56 -7.05 8.58 22.69
C ILE A 56 -6.09 8.96 21.56
N ILE A 57 -6.55 9.72 20.57
CA ILE A 57 -5.72 10.17 19.45
C ILE A 57 -4.57 11.04 19.97
N MET A 58 -4.88 12.02 20.83
CA MET A 58 -3.84 12.89 21.40
C MET A 58 -2.89 12.12 22.30
N LEU A 59 -3.37 11.17 23.10
CA LEU A 59 -2.52 10.28 23.90
C LEU A 59 -1.54 9.49 23.02
N ALA A 60 -2.00 8.97 21.88
CA ALA A 60 -1.14 8.26 20.92
C ALA A 60 -0.09 9.17 20.26
N LEU A 61 -0.38 10.47 20.12
CA LEU A 61 0.53 11.46 19.52
C LEU A 61 1.55 12.04 20.53
N MET A 62 1.28 11.97 21.83
CA MET A 62 2.15 12.55 22.87
C MET A 62 3.60 12.04 22.83
N PRO A 63 3.90 10.73 22.67
CA PRO A 63 5.27 10.25 22.57
C PRO A 63 6.09 10.89 21.44
N HIS A 64 5.42 11.36 20.39
CA HIS A 64 6.04 11.96 19.20
C HIS A 64 6.13 13.49 19.27
N THR A 65 5.20 14.14 19.98
CA THR A 65 5.03 15.60 19.97
C THR A 65 5.45 16.27 21.28
N CYS A 66 5.15 15.65 22.42
CA CYS A 66 5.40 16.20 23.76
C CYS A 66 5.64 15.05 24.78
N PRO A 67 6.71 14.25 24.61
CA PRO A 67 6.90 13.02 25.39
C PRO A 67 6.97 13.26 26.90
N GLN A 68 7.55 14.37 27.34
CA GLN A 68 7.66 14.74 28.75
C GLN A 68 6.30 14.92 29.46
N ALA A 69 5.21 15.15 28.72
CA ALA A 69 3.88 15.25 29.32
C ALA A 69 3.45 13.93 29.99
N LEU A 70 3.93 12.79 29.48
CA LEU A 70 3.58 11.47 29.98
C LEU A 70 4.49 11.01 31.13
N ASP A 71 5.51 11.77 31.51
CA ASP A 71 6.42 11.39 32.60
C ASP A 71 5.72 11.26 33.95
N ILE A 72 4.54 11.89 34.10
CA ILE A 72 3.67 11.77 35.27
C ILE A 72 3.25 10.32 35.57
N PHE A 73 3.25 9.44 34.56
CA PHE A 73 2.94 8.03 34.73
C PHE A 73 4.09 7.19 35.30
N PHE A 74 5.31 7.75 35.38
CA PHE A 74 6.42 7.07 36.07
C PHE A 74 6.32 7.14 37.61
N VAL A 75 5.33 7.86 38.16
CA VAL A 75 5.14 7.99 39.61
C VAL A 75 4.99 6.62 40.26
N GLN A 76 5.85 6.36 41.26
CA GLN A 76 5.81 5.12 42.03
C GLN A 76 4.79 5.21 43.17
N ASN A 77 4.06 4.12 43.38
CA ASN A 77 3.22 3.94 44.55
C ASN A 77 4.11 3.63 45.76
N LYS A 78 4.23 4.62 46.66
CA LYS A 78 5.09 4.55 47.86
C LYS A 78 4.75 3.38 48.79
N ASN A 79 3.54 2.83 48.72
CA ASN A 79 3.11 1.73 49.59
C ASN A 79 3.52 0.35 49.06
N PHE A 80 3.75 0.21 47.76
CA PHE A 80 3.97 -1.08 47.09
C PHE A 80 5.30 -1.18 46.33
N ASP A 81 6.11 -0.12 46.35
CA ASP A 81 7.41 -0.02 45.65
C ASP A 81 7.33 -0.43 44.16
N ARG A 82 6.21 -0.07 43.52
CA ARG A 82 5.94 -0.33 42.11
C ARG A 82 5.10 0.80 41.51
N GLN A 83 5.01 0.85 40.20
CA GLN A 83 4.09 1.77 39.51
C GLN A 83 2.63 1.38 39.73
N TYR A 84 1.74 2.35 39.57
CA TYR A 84 0.30 2.09 39.57
C TYR A 84 -0.04 1.18 38.39
N THR A 85 -0.67 0.05 38.67
CA THR A 85 -1.02 -0.95 37.64
C THR A 85 -2.05 -0.38 36.67
N GLU A 86 -2.90 0.51 37.16
CA GLU A 86 -3.96 1.18 36.42
C GLU A 86 -3.41 2.11 35.33
N PHE A 87 -2.22 2.68 35.51
CA PHE A 87 -1.62 3.59 34.53
C PHE A 87 -1.13 2.85 33.28
N GLY A 88 -0.81 1.56 33.40
CA GLY A 88 -0.21 0.77 32.33
C GLY A 88 1.07 1.38 31.78
N GLY A 89 1.25 1.27 30.47
CA GLY A 89 2.36 1.87 29.74
C GLY A 89 3.65 1.06 29.73
N TRP A 90 4.44 1.27 28.69
CA TRP A 90 5.74 0.65 28.50
C TRP A 90 6.85 1.68 28.60
N LYS A 91 8.01 1.26 29.10
CA LYS A 91 9.20 2.11 29.08
C LYS A 91 9.93 1.93 27.76
N GLY A 92 10.09 3.01 27.00
CA GLY A 92 10.78 2.96 25.71
C GLY A 92 12.26 2.57 25.87
N LEU A 93 12.68 1.49 25.19
CA LEU A 93 14.06 0.98 25.26
C LEU A 93 15.09 1.98 24.71
N SER A 94 14.79 2.59 23.56
CA SER A 94 15.68 3.57 22.90
C SER A 94 15.22 5.03 23.10
N HIS A 95 13.92 5.22 23.37
CA HIS A 95 13.29 6.54 23.51
C HIS A 95 13.42 7.10 24.95
N GLY A 96 13.53 6.24 25.97
CA GLY A 96 13.62 6.64 27.38
C GLY A 96 12.31 7.14 28.01
N GLY A 97 11.35 7.61 27.21
CA GLY A 97 10.03 8.09 27.64
C GLY A 97 8.97 6.99 27.83
N PHE A 98 7.77 7.44 28.23
CA PHE A 98 6.60 6.59 28.48
C PHE A 98 5.82 6.34 27.17
N LEU A 99 5.56 5.07 26.86
CA LEU A 99 4.76 4.64 25.73
C LEU A 99 3.39 4.21 26.26
N PRO A 100 2.30 4.92 25.95
CA PRO A 100 0.99 4.62 26.50
C PRO A 100 0.46 3.28 26.00
N THR A 101 -0.39 2.64 26.80
CA THR A 101 -1.13 1.41 26.44
C THR A 101 -2.63 1.68 26.42
N GLY A 102 -3.42 0.67 26.02
CA GLY A 102 -4.87 0.70 26.18
C GLY A 102 -5.29 0.91 27.65
N GLU A 103 -4.49 0.46 28.62
CA GLU A 103 -4.71 0.71 30.05
C GLU A 103 -4.54 2.19 30.39
N THR A 104 -3.52 2.85 29.84
CA THR A 104 -3.35 4.30 30.00
C THR A 104 -4.55 5.06 29.46
N ALA A 105 -5.07 4.68 28.29
CA ALA A 105 -6.29 5.26 27.72
C ALA A 105 -7.52 5.04 28.63
N ALA A 106 -7.70 3.80 29.11
CA ALA A 106 -8.79 3.46 30.03
C ALA A 106 -8.69 4.20 31.37
N PHE A 107 -7.48 4.39 31.89
CA PHE A 107 -7.26 5.16 33.12
C PHE A 107 -7.71 6.61 32.96
N ILE A 108 -7.31 7.28 31.87
CA ILE A 108 -7.66 8.69 31.65
C ILE A 108 -9.17 8.85 31.49
N ILE A 109 -9.81 8.02 30.65
CA ILE A 109 -11.23 8.18 30.27
C ILE A 109 -12.18 7.61 31.32
N ALA A 110 -11.89 6.40 31.79
CA ALA A 110 -12.80 5.63 32.64
C ALA A 110 -12.45 5.73 34.13
N GLY A 111 -11.19 5.96 34.49
CA GLY A 111 -10.74 5.83 35.88
C GLY A 111 -11.14 4.46 36.45
N ASP A 112 -11.96 4.47 37.50
CA ASP A 112 -12.49 3.27 38.15
C ASP A 112 -13.88 2.82 37.61
N ASP A 113 -14.46 3.53 36.63
CA ASP A 113 -15.77 3.23 36.05
C ASP A 113 -15.71 2.06 35.05
N MET A 114 -16.30 0.93 35.43
CA MET A 114 -16.31 -0.28 34.62
C MET A 114 -17.16 -0.19 33.35
N GLU A 115 -18.21 0.63 33.31
CA GLU A 115 -19.01 0.81 32.09
C GLU A 115 -18.27 1.69 31.09
N LYS A 116 -17.62 2.78 31.52
CA LYS A 116 -16.74 3.57 30.65
C LYS A 116 -15.56 2.74 30.14
N LYS A 117 -15.00 1.84 30.96
CA LYS A 117 -13.92 0.94 30.53
C LYS A 117 -14.34 0.00 29.39
N LYS A 118 -15.59 -0.49 29.40
CA LYS A 118 -16.12 -1.29 28.28
C LYS A 118 -16.20 -0.47 26.99
N THR A 119 -16.54 0.81 27.08
CA THR A 119 -16.54 1.73 25.92
C THR A 119 -15.14 1.86 25.33
N VAL A 120 -14.12 2.08 26.17
CA VAL A 120 -12.72 2.14 25.70
C VAL A 120 -12.26 0.84 25.04
N ILE A 121 -12.65 -0.33 25.58
CA ILE A 121 -12.33 -1.63 24.95
C ILE A 121 -12.94 -1.75 23.55
N ARG A 122 -14.16 -1.24 23.33
CA ARG A 122 -14.81 -1.23 22.01
C ARG A 122 -14.07 -0.36 21.00
N MET A 123 -13.47 0.74 21.44
CA MET A 123 -12.73 1.66 20.56
C MET A 123 -11.48 1.01 19.92
N PHE A 124 -10.95 -0.06 20.51
CA PHE A 124 -9.79 -0.78 19.99
C PHE A 124 -10.16 -2.09 19.26
N GLN A 125 -11.44 -2.35 19.00
CA GLN A 125 -11.87 -3.47 18.17
C GLN A 125 -11.64 -3.19 16.67
N ARG A 126 -11.57 -4.25 15.85
CA ARG A 126 -11.26 -4.13 14.41
C ARG A 126 -12.35 -3.44 13.58
N ASP A 127 -13.58 -3.44 14.08
CA ASP A 127 -14.74 -2.77 13.48
C ASP A 127 -14.83 -1.29 13.87
N TYR A 128 -14.01 -0.83 14.83
CA TYR A 128 -13.97 0.57 15.22
C TYR A 128 -13.18 1.42 14.23
N TRP A 129 -13.53 2.70 14.12
CA TRP A 129 -13.04 3.57 13.06
C TRP A 129 -11.54 3.86 13.15
N PHE A 130 -10.93 3.76 14.33
CA PHE A 130 -9.47 3.80 14.47
C PHE A 130 -8.77 2.73 13.62
N TYR A 131 -9.34 1.54 13.55
CA TYR A 131 -8.79 0.43 12.77
C TYR A 131 -9.16 0.58 11.30
N THR A 132 -10.44 0.83 10.99
CA THR A 132 -10.91 0.90 9.59
C THR A 132 -10.33 2.08 8.83
N LYS A 133 -10.04 3.21 9.50
CA LYS A 133 -9.33 4.36 8.90
C LYS A 133 -7.81 4.32 9.11
N ASN A 134 -7.27 3.22 9.63
CA ASN A 134 -5.84 3.04 9.87
C ASN A 134 -5.21 4.21 10.67
N ILE A 135 -5.88 4.69 11.72
CA ILE A 135 -5.41 5.81 12.55
C ILE A 135 -4.47 5.30 13.64
N LEU A 136 -4.92 4.33 14.44
CA LEU A 136 -4.17 3.78 15.57
C LEU A 136 -4.67 2.39 15.95
N ARG A 137 -3.83 1.64 16.68
CA ARG A 137 -4.13 0.28 17.17
C ARG A 137 -3.33 -0.05 18.43
N LEU A 138 -3.76 -1.11 19.13
CA LEU A 138 -2.97 -1.72 20.20
C LEU A 138 -2.07 -2.82 19.63
N GLU A 139 -0.77 -2.77 19.94
CA GLU A 139 0.21 -3.77 19.49
C GLU A 139 1.01 -4.36 20.66
N GLY A 140 1.42 -5.62 20.50
CA GLY A 140 2.46 -6.23 21.32
C GLY A 140 2.10 -6.64 22.76
N ALA A 141 0.81 -6.76 23.09
CA ALA A 141 0.40 -7.49 24.29
C ALA A 141 0.94 -8.94 24.20
N GLY A 142 1.63 -9.42 25.22
CA GLY A 142 2.15 -10.79 25.28
C GLY A 142 1.02 -11.83 25.28
N GLU A 143 1.33 -13.08 24.89
CA GLU A 143 0.36 -14.17 25.03
C GLU A 143 -0.06 -14.33 26.50
N GLY A 144 -1.38 -14.26 26.75
CA GLY A 144 -1.95 -14.36 28.10
C GLY A 144 -2.03 -13.03 28.86
N GLU A 145 -1.57 -11.92 28.29
CA GLU A 145 -1.72 -10.59 28.88
C GLU A 145 -3.13 -10.00 28.63
N PRO A 146 -3.59 -9.07 29.50
CA PRO A 146 -4.84 -8.36 29.28
C PRO A 146 -4.86 -7.62 27.93
N PHE A 147 -6.02 -7.56 27.29
CA PHE A 147 -6.21 -6.92 25.98
C PHE A 147 -5.70 -5.46 25.94
N LEU A 148 -5.91 -4.70 27.01
CA LEU A 148 -5.51 -3.29 27.10
C LEU A 148 -4.02 -3.08 27.43
N SER A 149 -3.26 -4.13 27.74
CA SER A 149 -1.81 -4.02 28.02
C SER A 149 -0.98 -3.76 26.76
N GLY A 150 -1.58 -3.89 25.57
CA GLY A 150 -0.93 -3.56 24.29
C GLY A 150 -0.58 -2.08 24.19
N GLN A 151 0.56 -1.79 23.56
CA GLN A 151 1.03 -0.44 23.30
C GLN A 151 0.09 0.28 22.34
N LEU A 152 -0.34 1.49 22.71
CA LEU A 152 -1.09 2.38 21.85
C LEU A 152 -0.18 2.98 20.80
N ARG A 153 -0.39 2.58 19.54
CA ARG A 153 0.47 2.95 18.43
C ARG A 153 -0.32 3.63 17.31
N PRO A 154 -0.01 4.90 16.96
CA PRO A 154 -0.53 5.51 15.76
C PRO A 154 0.09 4.85 14.51
N SER A 155 -0.65 4.82 13.41
CA SER A 155 -0.11 4.32 12.15
C SER A 155 0.95 5.29 11.60
N GLU A 156 1.88 4.77 10.79
CA GLU A 156 2.87 5.62 10.12
C GLU A 156 2.21 6.61 9.14
N GLU A 157 1.08 6.21 8.56
CA GLU A 157 0.26 7.07 7.72
C GLU A 157 -0.27 8.27 8.49
N PHE A 158 -0.92 8.01 9.62
CA PHE A 158 -1.48 9.07 10.45
C PHE A 158 -0.38 9.99 10.99
N LEU A 159 0.76 9.43 11.41
CA LEU A 159 1.92 10.24 11.82
C LEU A 159 2.48 11.10 10.69
N SER A 160 2.58 10.57 9.47
CA SER A 160 3.02 11.35 8.30
C SER A 160 2.08 12.51 8.01
N HIS A 161 0.77 12.27 8.07
CA HIS A 161 -0.22 13.31 7.84
C HIS A 161 -0.13 14.40 8.92
N VAL A 162 -0.03 14.02 10.20
CA VAL A 162 0.03 14.95 11.33
C VAL A 162 1.34 15.73 11.41
N LEU A 163 2.49 15.08 11.15
CA LEU A 163 3.82 15.66 11.39
C LEU A 163 4.48 16.23 10.13
N LEU A 164 4.15 15.72 8.94
CA LEU A 164 4.82 16.07 7.69
C LEU A 164 3.91 16.78 6.69
N ASP A 165 2.60 16.85 6.94
CA ASP A 165 1.58 17.44 6.04
C ASP A 165 1.67 16.86 4.62
N ARG A 166 1.90 15.54 4.54
CA ARG A 166 2.07 14.78 3.29
C ARG A 166 1.35 13.46 3.35
N GLU A 167 0.73 13.09 2.23
CA GLU A 167 0.21 11.74 2.00
C GLU A 167 1.31 10.70 2.21
N TYR A 168 1.03 9.71 3.06
CA TYR A 168 1.93 8.60 3.27
C TYR A 168 1.87 7.64 2.09
N LYS A 169 2.91 7.67 1.27
CA LYS A 169 3.16 6.71 0.21
C LYS A 169 4.26 5.76 0.68
N PRO A 170 3.92 4.59 1.26
CA PRO A 170 4.93 3.66 1.70
C PRO A 170 5.81 3.24 0.53
N ASP A 171 7.12 3.23 0.74
CA ASP A 171 8.04 2.58 -0.17
C ASP A 171 8.48 1.24 0.44
N TYR A 172 9.10 0.38 -0.35
CA TYR A 172 9.45 -0.98 0.03
C TYR A 172 10.18 -1.04 1.40
N THR A 173 9.64 -1.84 2.33
CA THR A 173 10.31 -2.16 3.60
C THR A 173 10.19 -3.66 3.90
N ILE A 174 10.96 -4.16 4.87
CA ILE A 174 10.89 -5.57 5.31
C ILE A 174 9.46 -5.93 5.79
N GLY A 175 8.69 -4.95 6.29
CA GLY A 175 7.30 -5.13 6.72
C GLY A 175 6.24 -4.84 5.64
N PHE A 176 6.64 -4.33 4.48
CA PHE A 176 5.74 -3.93 3.38
C PHE A 176 6.35 -4.34 2.02
N PRO A 177 6.01 -5.55 1.51
CA PRO A 177 6.62 -6.14 0.31
C PRO A 177 6.05 -5.58 -1.00
N ALA A 178 5.76 -4.27 -1.03
CA ALA A 178 5.21 -3.60 -2.19
C ALA A 178 6.02 -2.33 -2.48
N LYS A 179 6.22 -2.04 -3.76
CA LYS A 179 6.95 -0.86 -4.23
C LYS A 179 6.05 0.00 -5.10
N LEU A 180 5.96 1.29 -4.81
CA LEU A 180 5.28 2.23 -5.69
C LEU A 180 6.03 2.32 -7.02
N ILE A 181 5.31 2.06 -8.13
CA ILE A 181 5.85 2.18 -9.48
C ILE A 181 5.27 3.42 -10.16
N SER A 182 6.11 4.14 -10.91
CA SER A 182 5.72 5.31 -11.67
C SER A 182 6.49 5.35 -13.00
N THR A 183 5.96 6.10 -13.96
CA THR A 183 6.56 6.27 -15.28
C THR A 183 6.43 7.72 -15.74
N PRO A 184 7.43 8.28 -16.44
CA PRO A 184 7.31 9.59 -17.05
C PRO A 184 6.39 9.58 -18.29
N LEU A 185 6.16 8.41 -18.90
CA LEU A 185 5.32 8.25 -20.08
C LEU A 185 3.84 8.55 -19.79
N GLU A 186 3.08 8.93 -20.81
CA GLU A 186 1.63 9.13 -20.78
C GLU A 186 0.87 7.96 -21.43
N TRP A 187 -0.46 7.94 -21.29
CA TRP A 187 -1.29 6.87 -21.85
C TRP A 187 -1.15 6.78 -23.37
N GLU A 188 -0.99 7.92 -24.03
CA GLU A 188 -0.86 8.05 -25.48
C GLU A 188 0.49 7.54 -26.01
N ASP A 189 1.51 7.43 -25.14
CA ASP A 189 2.82 6.87 -25.50
C ASP A 189 2.78 5.33 -25.61
N MET A 190 1.69 4.72 -25.15
CA MET A 190 1.51 3.27 -25.20
C MET A 190 1.07 2.82 -26.60
N ILE A 191 1.96 2.10 -27.28
CA ILE A 191 1.71 1.54 -28.60
C ILE A 191 1.41 0.04 -28.43
N LEU A 192 0.17 -0.34 -28.73
CA LEU A 192 -0.36 -1.70 -28.61
C LEU A 192 -1.21 -2.06 -29.83
N ASP A 193 -1.46 -3.35 -30.04
CA ASP A 193 -2.48 -3.76 -31.00
C ASP A 193 -3.89 -3.41 -30.50
N TYR A 194 -4.83 -3.32 -31.44
CA TYR A 194 -6.20 -2.90 -31.17
C TYR A 194 -6.88 -3.75 -30.08
N ASN A 195 -6.71 -5.08 -30.09
CA ASN A 195 -7.43 -5.95 -29.16
C ASN A 195 -6.92 -5.75 -27.72
N THR A 196 -5.61 -5.65 -27.55
CA THR A 196 -5.01 -5.39 -26.23
C THR A 196 -5.38 -3.99 -25.75
N TYR A 197 -5.40 -2.98 -26.64
CA TYR A 197 -5.82 -1.63 -26.29
C TYR A 197 -7.29 -1.59 -25.81
N GLU A 198 -8.22 -2.14 -26.57
CA GLU A 198 -9.64 -2.18 -26.20
C GLU A 198 -9.87 -2.93 -24.87
N SER A 199 -9.16 -4.04 -24.67
CA SER A 199 -9.24 -4.80 -23.41
C SER A 199 -8.76 -3.98 -22.20
N LEU A 200 -7.78 -3.08 -22.39
CA LEU A 200 -7.33 -2.18 -21.34
C LEU A 200 -8.30 -1.01 -21.12
N GLU A 201 -8.96 -0.52 -22.17
CA GLU A 201 -10.00 0.50 -22.06
C GLU A 201 -11.23 -0.02 -21.29
N GLU A 202 -11.54 -1.32 -21.34
CA GLU A 202 -12.56 -1.93 -20.47
C GLU A 202 -12.20 -1.77 -18.98
N ILE A 203 -10.92 -1.94 -18.63
CA ILE A 203 -10.43 -1.73 -17.26
C ILE A 203 -10.56 -0.26 -16.87
N ASN A 204 -10.15 0.67 -17.75
CA ASN A 204 -10.32 2.11 -17.53
C ASN A 204 -11.79 2.48 -17.31
N THR A 205 -12.68 1.92 -18.13
CA THR A 205 -14.12 2.16 -18.03
C THR A 205 -14.66 1.70 -16.68
N TRP A 206 -14.25 0.51 -16.23
CA TRP A 206 -14.60 0.02 -14.90
C TRP A 206 -14.10 0.94 -13.79
N ILE A 207 -12.82 1.30 -13.79
CA ILE A 207 -12.21 2.15 -12.74
C ILE A 207 -12.94 3.49 -12.64
N ALA A 208 -13.22 4.13 -13.79
CA ALA A 208 -13.88 5.44 -13.83
C ALA A 208 -15.36 5.40 -13.44
N HIS A 209 -16.06 4.29 -13.70
CA HIS A 209 -17.53 4.20 -13.55
C HIS A 209 -17.99 3.18 -12.51
N GLN A 210 -17.09 2.62 -11.68
CA GLN A 210 -17.42 1.59 -10.70
C GLN A 210 -18.54 2.02 -9.74
N HIS A 211 -18.53 3.28 -9.29
CA HIS A 211 -19.59 3.80 -8.41
C HIS A 211 -20.97 3.71 -9.07
N THR A 212 -21.10 4.15 -10.32
CA THR A 212 -22.36 4.11 -11.06
C THR A 212 -22.81 2.67 -11.34
N ILE A 213 -21.89 1.79 -11.72
CA ILE A 213 -22.20 0.38 -11.96
C ILE A 213 -22.70 -0.29 -10.67
N MET A 214 -21.99 -0.11 -9.56
CA MET A 214 -22.25 -0.85 -8.33
C MET A 214 -23.42 -0.26 -7.53
N GLU A 215 -23.46 1.05 -7.36
CA GLU A 215 -24.44 1.75 -6.52
C GLU A 215 -25.64 2.25 -7.35
N ASP A 216 -25.43 3.11 -8.36
CA ASP A 216 -26.54 3.75 -9.09
C ASP A 216 -27.40 2.72 -9.86
N TRP A 217 -26.77 1.70 -10.46
CA TRP A 217 -27.47 0.61 -11.14
C TRP A 217 -27.80 -0.57 -10.21
N GLY A 218 -27.34 -0.53 -8.95
CA GLY A 218 -27.63 -1.55 -7.95
C GLY A 218 -27.10 -2.95 -8.28
N LEU A 219 -26.00 -3.05 -9.04
CA LEU A 219 -25.41 -4.34 -9.42
C LEU A 219 -24.61 -5.00 -8.27
N LYS A 220 -24.39 -4.30 -7.16
CA LYS A 220 -23.73 -4.83 -5.95
C LYS A 220 -24.36 -6.11 -5.38
N ARG A 221 -25.63 -6.39 -5.70
CA ARG A 221 -26.34 -7.63 -5.33
C ARG A 221 -25.95 -8.86 -6.18
N ILE A 222 -25.33 -8.64 -7.34
CA ILE A 222 -24.93 -9.69 -8.31
C ILE A 222 -23.40 -9.74 -8.43
N LEU A 223 -22.75 -8.59 -8.46
CA LEU A 223 -21.31 -8.46 -8.65
C LEU A 223 -20.60 -8.26 -7.32
N LYS A 224 -19.50 -8.97 -7.12
CA LYS A 224 -18.55 -8.65 -6.04
C LYS A 224 -17.85 -7.33 -6.37
N PRO A 225 -17.58 -6.45 -5.38
CA PRO A 225 -16.75 -5.27 -5.58
C PRO A 225 -15.33 -5.66 -6.02
N GLY A 226 -14.64 -4.75 -6.69
CA GLY A 226 -13.28 -4.93 -7.19
C GLY A 226 -13.16 -5.54 -8.58
N TYR A 227 -11.99 -5.33 -9.19
CA TYR A 227 -11.71 -5.76 -10.56
C TYR A 227 -10.38 -6.49 -10.61
N ARG A 228 -10.37 -7.69 -11.20
CA ARG A 228 -9.19 -8.54 -11.33
C ARG A 228 -8.88 -8.77 -12.79
N ALA A 229 -7.69 -8.37 -13.19
CA ALA A 229 -7.15 -8.60 -14.53
C ALA A 229 -5.90 -9.46 -14.48
N LEU A 230 -5.74 -10.32 -15.49
CA LEU A 230 -4.53 -11.12 -15.70
C LEU A 230 -3.89 -10.73 -17.02
N PHE A 231 -2.70 -10.14 -16.94
CA PHE A 231 -1.87 -9.77 -18.09
C PHE A 231 -0.91 -10.92 -18.36
N TYR A 232 -0.95 -11.47 -19.56
CA TYR A 232 -0.06 -12.57 -19.93
C TYR A 232 0.57 -12.36 -21.30
N GLY A 233 1.79 -12.85 -21.48
CA GLY A 233 2.50 -12.76 -22.75
C GLY A 233 4.00 -12.75 -22.56
N PRO A 234 4.79 -12.74 -23.64
CA PRO A 234 6.25 -12.75 -23.57
C PRO A 234 6.81 -11.63 -22.68
N PRO A 235 8.02 -11.80 -22.12
CA PRO A 235 8.68 -10.73 -21.37
C PRO A 235 8.95 -9.52 -22.27
N GLY A 236 8.90 -8.31 -21.71
CA GLY A 236 9.21 -7.08 -22.45
C GLY A 236 8.10 -6.54 -23.35
N THR A 237 6.89 -7.12 -23.35
CA THR A 237 5.73 -6.62 -24.13
C THR A 237 4.93 -5.49 -23.45
N GLY A 238 5.42 -4.95 -22.33
CA GLY A 238 4.82 -3.76 -21.71
C GLY A 238 3.77 -3.99 -20.61
N LYS A 239 3.61 -5.23 -20.10
CA LYS A 239 2.64 -5.56 -19.02
C LYS A 239 2.73 -4.63 -17.79
N THR A 240 3.94 -4.44 -17.24
CA THR A 240 4.18 -3.56 -16.09
C THR A 240 3.95 -2.09 -16.43
N LEU A 241 4.30 -1.67 -17.66
CA LEU A 241 4.06 -0.32 -18.14
C LEU A 241 2.55 -0.04 -18.28
N ALA A 242 1.78 -0.99 -18.80
CA ALA A 242 0.32 -0.92 -18.91
C ALA A 242 -0.34 -0.73 -17.54
N ALA A 243 0.04 -1.53 -16.55
CA ALA A 243 -0.46 -1.36 -15.18
C ALA A 243 -0.11 0.03 -14.60
N THR A 244 1.11 0.51 -14.84
CA THR A 244 1.56 1.83 -14.37
C THR A 244 0.78 2.97 -15.02
N LEU A 245 0.55 2.88 -16.34
CA LEU A 245 -0.18 3.89 -17.10
C LEU A 245 -1.69 3.87 -16.82
N LEU A 246 -2.28 2.70 -16.55
CA LEU A 246 -3.66 2.60 -16.05
C LEU A 246 -3.80 3.37 -14.73
N GLY A 247 -2.86 3.22 -13.80
CA GLY A 247 -2.88 3.99 -12.56
C GLY A 247 -2.72 5.49 -12.80
N LYS A 248 -1.74 5.89 -13.61
CA LYS A 248 -1.48 7.30 -13.92
C LYS A 248 -2.69 7.99 -14.56
N LYS A 249 -3.34 7.36 -15.55
CA LYS A 249 -4.54 7.88 -16.23
C LYS A 249 -5.72 8.08 -15.28
N ASN A 250 -5.87 7.21 -14.28
CA ASN A 250 -6.97 7.25 -13.32
C ASN A 250 -6.60 7.92 -11.98
N HIS A 251 -5.44 8.58 -11.89
CA HIS A 251 -4.92 9.17 -10.65
C HIS A 251 -4.84 8.19 -9.46
N MET A 252 -4.50 6.93 -9.74
CA MET A 252 -4.33 5.87 -8.75
C MET A 252 -2.86 5.51 -8.59
N ASP A 253 -2.41 5.34 -7.35
CA ASP A 253 -1.07 4.82 -7.07
C ASP A 253 -1.01 3.32 -7.42
N VAL A 254 0.09 2.89 -8.04
CA VAL A 254 0.29 1.49 -8.44
C VAL A 254 1.39 0.86 -7.59
N TYR A 255 1.05 -0.17 -6.84
CA TYR A 255 1.97 -0.88 -5.98
C TYR A 255 2.35 -2.22 -6.59
N ARG A 256 3.62 -2.36 -6.96
CA ARG A 256 4.18 -3.62 -7.43
C ARG A 256 4.53 -4.52 -6.26
N VAL A 257 3.89 -5.69 -6.20
CA VAL A 257 4.19 -6.79 -5.28
C VAL A 257 4.96 -7.87 -6.04
N ASP A 258 6.14 -8.21 -5.57
CA ASP A 258 6.97 -9.28 -6.15
C ASP A 258 6.69 -10.60 -5.44
N LEU A 259 6.03 -11.52 -6.16
CA LEU A 259 5.61 -12.82 -5.63
C LEU A 259 6.78 -13.78 -5.41
N SER A 260 7.90 -13.60 -6.11
CA SER A 260 9.09 -14.44 -5.93
C SER A 260 9.74 -14.24 -4.55
N MET A 261 9.64 -13.02 -4.00
CA MET A 261 10.15 -12.68 -2.66
C MET A 261 9.29 -13.26 -1.54
N ILE A 262 8.00 -13.45 -1.81
CA ILE A 262 6.99 -13.95 -0.88
C ILE A 262 7.19 -15.45 -0.61
N VAL A 263 7.44 -16.23 -1.67
CA VAL A 263 7.55 -17.70 -1.60
C VAL A 263 8.89 -18.16 -1.01
N SER A 264 9.91 -17.30 -0.96
CA SER A 264 11.30 -17.75 -0.81
C SER A 264 11.94 -17.64 0.58
N LYS A 265 11.33 -16.98 1.60
CA LYS A 265 12.09 -16.67 2.83
C LYS A 265 11.52 -17.02 4.20
N TYR A 266 10.22 -16.92 4.49
CA TYR A 266 9.73 -17.24 5.86
C TYR A 266 8.27 -17.70 5.85
N ILE A 267 8.06 -18.98 6.17
CA ILE A 267 6.74 -19.62 6.31
C ILE A 267 5.99 -18.91 7.46
N GLY A 268 5.04 -18.02 7.13
CA GLY A 268 4.19 -17.30 8.09
C GLY A 268 4.42 -15.79 8.27
N GLU A 269 5.64 -15.26 8.14
CA GLU A 269 5.86 -13.78 8.17
C GLU A 269 5.35 -13.12 6.89
N THR A 270 5.46 -13.83 5.77
CA THR A 270 5.01 -13.36 4.47
C THR A 270 3.49 -13.14 4.41
N GLU A 271 2.70 -14.02 5.05
CA GLU A 271 1.24 -13.88 5.10
C GLU A 271 0.83 -12.60 5.83
N LYS A 272 1.43 -12.34 7.00
CA LYS A 272 1.17 -11.12 7.78
C LYS A 272 1.54 -9.87 6.99
N ASN A 273 2.65 -9.91 6.25
CA ASN A 273 3.10 -8.78 5.45
C ASN A 273 2.21 -8.54 4.22
N LEU A 274 1.75 -9.60 3.55
CA LEU A 274 0.76 -9.51 2.48
C LEU A 274 -0.60 -9.01 2.98
N ALA A 275 -1.07 -9.54 4.11
CA ALA A 275 -2.31 -9.09 4.74
C ALA A 275 -2.27 -7.58 4.98
N LYS A 276 -1.16 -7.05 5.52
CA LYS A 276 -0.94 -5.60 5.68
C LYS A 276 -1.02 -4.82 4.36
N VAL A 277 -0.50 -5.36 3.25
CA VAL A 277 -0.59 -4.68 1.94
C VAL A 277 -2.04 -4.55 1.51
N PHE A 278 -2.82 -5.64 1.59
CA PHE A 278 -4.23 -5.61 1.24
C PHE A 278 -5.04 -4.73 2.20
N ASP A 279 -4.81 -4.82 3.51
CA ASP A 279 -5.53 -4.03 4.52
C ASP A 279 -5.26 -2.52 4.34
N LEU A 280 -4.02 -2.15 4.00
CA LEU A 280 -3.67 -0.76 3.71
C LEU A 280 -4.29 -0.28 2.39
N ALA A 281 -4.35 -1.15 1.39
CA ALA A 281 -4.91 -0.85 0.08
C ALA A 281 -6.46 -0.83 0.08
N GLU A 282 -7.13 -1.48 1.03
CA GLU A 282 -8.58 -1.68 1.05
C GLU A 282 -9.36 -0.36 1.11
N ASN A 283 -8.82 0.61 1.85
CA ASN A 283 -9.40 1.94 2.01
C ASN A 283 -8.73 3.01 1.13
N ARG A 284 -7.94 2.58 0.14
CA ARG A 284 -7.19 3.48 -0.75
C ARG A 284 -7.52 3.21 -2.21
N ASN A 285 -7.42 4.24 -3.05
CA ASN A 285 -7.57 4.11 -4.51
C ASN A 285 -6.26 3.60 -5.13
N TRP A 286 -5.87 2.38 -4.79
CA TRP A 286 -4.64 1.75 -5.26
C TRP A 286 -4.90 0.64 -6.28
N ILE A 287 -3.95 0.48 -7.20
CA ILE A 287 -3.86 -0.70 -8.06
C ILE A 287 -2.75 -1.60 -7.49
N LEU A 288 -3.10 -2.82 -7.11
CA LEU A 288 -2.12 -3.82 -6.70
C LEU A 288 -1.67 -4.61 -7.93
N PHE A 289 -0.41 -4.40 -8.32
CA PHE A 289 0.21 -5.08 -9.46
C PHE A 289 1.11 -6.21 -8.96
N PHE A 290 0.72 -7.45 -9.21
CA PHE A 290 1.49 -8.64 -8.86
C PHE A 290 2.32 -9.09 -10.07
N ASP A 291 3.64 -8.90 -9.98
CA ASP A 291 4.55 -9.33 -11.03
C ASP A 291 4.99 -10.78 -10.82
N GLU A 292 5.42 -11.44 -11.89
CA GLU A 292 5.86 -12.85 -11.87
C GLU A 292 4.84 -13.82 -11.23
N ALA A 293 3.56 -13.63 -11.55
CA ALA A 293 2.48 -14.48 -11.03
C ALA A 293 2.63 -15.96 -11.42
N ASP A 294 3.50 -16.30 -12.38
CA ASP A 294 3.93 -17.67 -12.68
C ASP A 294 4.38 -18.45 -11.44
N ALA A 295 4.97 -17.77 -10.45
CA ALA A 295 5.36 -18.38 -9.17
C ALA A 295 4.16 -18.95 -8.39
N LEU A 296 2.97 -18.37 -8.55
CA LEU A 296 1.72 -18.87 -7.97
C LEU A 296 1.12 -20.01 -8.79
N PHE A 297 1.48 -20.11 -10.07
CA PHE A 297 0.93 -21.07 -11.03
C PHE A 297 1.85 -22.27 -11.28
N GLY A 298 3.01 -22.32 -10.59
CA GLY A 298 3.91 -23.48 -10.64
C GLY A 298 3.09 -24.76 -10.47
N LYS A 299 3.28 -25.73 -11.38
CA LYS A 299 2.54 -27.00 -11.39
C LYS A 299 2.37 -27.46 -9.96
N ARG A 300 1.13 -27.62 -9.50
CA ARG A 300 0.79 -28.27 -8.23
C ARG A 300 1.58 -29.58 -8.19
N THR A 301 2.76 -29.57 -7.60
CA THR A 301 3.58 -30.76 -7.50
C THR A 301 2.75 -31.71 -6.67
N SER A 302 2.56 -32.92 -7.19
CA SER A 302 1.91 -34.00 -6.44
C SER A 302 2.52 -34.04 -5.05
N ALA A 303 1.72 -33.66 -4.06
CA ALA A 303 2.18 -33.31 -2.71
C ALA A 303 2.82 -34.51 -2.02
N ASN A 304 4.12 -34.70 -2.24
CA ASN A 304 4.91 -35.77 -1.66
C ASN A 304 5.66 -35.33 -0.41
N THR A 305 5.79 -34.01 -0.17
CA THR A 305 6.44 -33.45 1.02
C THR A 305 5.51 -32.49 1.79
N SER A 306 5.77 -32.31 3.09
CA SER A 306 5.04 -31.36 3.94
C SER A 306 5.19 -29.92 3.44
N ASN A 307 6.36 -29.55 2.90
CA ASN A 307 6.64 -28.22 2.39
C ASN A 307 5.77 -27.85 1.18
N ASP A 308 5.52 -28.80 0.28
CA ASP A 308 4.63 -28.59 -0.87
C ASP A 308 3.18 -28.31 -0.43
N ARG A 309 2.72 -28.92 0.68
CA ARG A 309 1.37 -28.67 1.20
C ARG A 309 1.21 -27.27 1.78
N HIS A 310 2.22 -26.78 2.49
CA HIS A 310 2.22 -25.42 3.05
C HIS A 310 2.23 -24.36 1.94
N ALA A 311 3.08 -24.51 0.92
CA ALA A 311 3.12 -23.59 -0.21
C ALA A 311 1.77 -23.52 -0.96
N ASN A 312 1.10 -24.67 -1.16
CA ASN A 312 -0.23 -24.69 -1.79
C ASN A 312 -1.31 -23.97 -0.95
N GLN A 313 -1.23 -24.05 0.38
CA GLN A 313 -2.15 -23.35 1.28
C GLN A 313 -1.93 -21.83 1.26
N GLU A 314 -0.68 -21.38 1.19
CA GLU A 314 -0.33 -19.95 1.08
C GLU A 314 -0.82 -19.36 -0.24
N VAL A 315 -0.64 -20.07 -1.36
CA VAL A 315 -1.20 -19.66 -2.66
C VAL A 315 -2.73 -19.56 -2.56
N ALA A 316 -3.41 -20.56 -1.99
CA ALA A 316 -4.86 -20.53 -1.85
C ALA A 316 -5.36 -19.32 -1.02
N TYR A 317 -4.66 -18.99 0.08
CA TYR A 317 -4.94 -17.82 0.89
C TYR A 317 -4.78 -16.52 0.09
N LEU A 318 -3.65 -16.36 -0.62
CA LEU A 318 -3.39 -15.17 -1.43
C LEU A 318 -4.47 -14.98 -2.50
N LEU A 319 -4.87 -16.07 -3.17
CA LEU A 319 -5.94 -16.00 -4.17
C LEU A 319 -7.28 -15.59 -3.57
N GLN A 320 -7.61 -16.08 -2.38
CA GLN A 320 -8.81 -15.64 -1.66
C GLN A 320 -8.73 -14.13 -1.34
N ARG A 321 -7.58 -13.63 -0.88
CA ARG A 321 -7.39 -12.20 -0.62
C ARG A 321 -7.52 -11.35 -1.87
N ILE A 322 -7.02 -11.81 -3.02
CA ILE A 322 -7.20 -11.14 -4.32
C ILE A 322 -8.69 -11.08 -4.72
N GLU A 323 -9.45 -12.15 -4.46
CA GLU A 323 -10.89 -12.21 -4.75
C GLU A 323 -11.75 -11.35 -3.84
N ASP A 324 -11.36 -11.20 -2.57
CA ASP A 324 -12.11 -10.45 -1.59
C ASP A 324 -11.72 -8.96 -1.57
N PHE A 325 -10.59 -8.60 -2.17
CA PHE A 325 -10.13 -7.21 -2.24
C PHE A 325 -11.07 -6.35 -3.10
N PRO A 326 -11.66 -5.26 -2.56
CA PRO A 326 -12.66 -4.45 -3.25
C PRO A 326 -12.10 -3.48 -4.30
N GLY A 327 -10.77 -3.34 -4.40
CA GLY A 327 -10.09 -2.49 -5.38
C GLY A 327 -9.66 -3.21 -6.66
N THR A 328 -8.72 -2.61 -7.39
CA THR A 328 -8.22 -3.16 -8.66
C THR A 328 -6.94 -3.96 -8.43
N VAL A 329 -6.93 -5.20 -8.92
CA VAL A 329 -5.78 -6.12 -8.85
C VAL A 329 -5.40 -6.55 -10.27
N ILE A 330 -4.13 -6.42 -10.59
CA ILE A 330 -3.57 -6.83 -11.88
C ILE A 330 -2.46 -7.84 -11.62
N LEU A 331 -2.57 -9.04 -12.17
CA LEU A 331 -1.50 -10.04 -12.14
C LEU A 331 -0.79 -10.05 -13.48
N ALA A 332 0.54 -10.15 -13.50
CA ALA A 332 1.33 -10.33 -14.71
C ALA A 332 2.04 -11.69 -14.71
N SER A 333 1.95 -12.39 -15.84
CA SER A 333 2.59 -13.70 -16.05
C SER A 333 3.24 -13.76 -17.42
N ASN A 334 4.33 -14.52 -17.53
CA ASN A 334 5.02 -14.79 -18.79
C ASN A 334 4.55 -16.10 -19.46
N LEU A 335 3.87 -16.99 -18.73
CA LEU A 335 3.50 -18.34 -19.21
C LEU A 335 1.98 -18.55 -19.29
N LYS A 336 1.44 -18.59 -20.51
CA LYS A 336 0.03 -18.96 -20.73
C LYS A 336 -0.27 -20.42 -20.32
N SER A 337 0.69 -21.33 -20.46
CA SER A 337 0.46 -22.78 -20.43
C SER A 337 0.21 -23.40 -19.06
N ASN A 338 0.34 -22.64 -17.97
CA ASN A 338 0.20 -23.15 -16.59
C ASN A 338 -1.03 -22.63 -15.85
N ILE A 339 -1.87 -21.81 -16.49
CA ILE A 339 -3.07 -21.26 -15.83
C ILE A 339 -4.23 -22.24 -16.00
N ASP A 340 -4.63 -22.89 -14.92
CA ASP A 340 -5.80 -23.77 -14.87
C ASP A 340 -7.10 -22.99 -15.16
N GLU A 341 -8.09 -23.66 -15.75
CA GLU A 341 -9.40 -23.09 -16.10
C GLU A 341 -10.13 -22.58 -14.84
N ALA A 342 -9.98 -23.30 -13.72
CA ALA A 342 -10.53 -22.89 -12.43
C ALA A 342 -9.97 -21.55 -11.92
N PHE A 343 -8.75 -21.20 -12.34
CA PHE A 343 -8.11 -19.93 -11.99
C PHE A 343 -8.58 -18.81 -12.92
N SER A 344 -8.61 -19.08 -14.22
CA SER A 344 -9.07 -18.12 -15.23
C SER A 344 -10.46 -17.56 -14.93
N ARG A 345 -11.38 -18.40 -14.41
CA ARG A 345 -12.75 -17.98 -14.04
C ARG A 345 -12.82 -16.94 -12.90
N ARG A 346 -11.72 -16.67 -12.20
CA ARG A 346 -11.65 -15.70 -11.09
C ARG A 346 -11.34 -14.28 -11.58
N PHE A 347 -10.90 -14.14 -12.83
CA PHE A 347 -10.57 -12.86 -13.46
C PHE A 347 -11.73 -12.38 -14.31
N GLN A 348 -12.00 -11.08 -14.23
CA GLN A 348 -12.96 -10.43 -15.12
C GLN A 348 -12.35 -10.29 -16.52
N SER A 349 -11.04 -10.01 -16.59
CA SER A 349 -10.32 -9.82 -17.86
C SER A 349 -9.00 -10.58 -17.89
N ILE A 350 -8.75 -11.26 -19.01
CA ILE A 350 -7.50 -11.99 -19.28
C ILE A 350 -6.92 -11.43 -20.57
N ILE A 351 -5.94 -10.54 -20.43
CA ILE A 351 -5.40 -9.73 -21.53
C ILE A 351 -4.09 -10.32 -22.02
N TYR A 352 -4.06 -10.65 -23.31
CA TYR A 352 -2.83 -11.09 -23.98
C TYR A 352 -2.03 -9.89 -24.45
N PHE A 353 -0.72 -9.91 -24.20
CA PHE A 353 0.23 -8.96 -24.75
C PHE A 353 1.11 -9.69 -25.78
N PRO A 354 0.75 -9.63 -27.07
CA PRO A 354 1.53 -10.28 -28.13
C PRO A 354 2.89 -9.59 -28.34
N MET A 355 3.78 -10.24 -29.08
CA MET A 355 4.93 -9.54 -29.64
C MET A 355 4.42 -8.54 -30.68
N PRO A 356 4.96 -7.31 -30.72
CA PRO A 356 4.54 -6.30 -31.69
C PRO A 356 4.87 -6.77 -33.10
N ASP A 357 3.97 -6.51 -34.05
CA ASP A 357 4.22 -6.71 -35.48
C ASP A 357 5.18 -5.63 -36.03
N GLU A 358 5.53 -5.72 -37.31
CA GLU A 358 6.47 -4.80 -37.93
C GLU A 358 5.99 -3.34 -37.89
N GLU A 359 4.69 -3.10 -38.09
CA GLU A 359 4.10 -1.75 -38.07
C GLU A 359 4.16 -1.14 -36.65
N LEU A 360 3.79 -1.91 -35.64
CA LEU A 360 3.89 -1.52 -34.24
C LEU A 360 5.34 -1.32 -33.80
N ARG A 361 6.28 -2.18 -34.25
CA ARG A 361 7.71 -1.99 -33.99
C ARG A 361 8.24 -0.71 -34.62
N ALA A 362 7.85 -0.39 -35.85
CA ALA A 362 8.21 0.88 -36.48
C ALA A 362 7.68 2.08 -35.68
N ALA A 363 6.43 2.02 -35.21
CA ALA A 363 5.86 3.06 -34.35
C ALA A 363 6.61 3.19 -33.01
N LEU A 364 6.98 2.07 -32.37
CA LEU A 364 7.79 2.06 -31.15
C LEU A 364 9.16 2.70 -31.38
N TRP A 365 9.86 2.36 -32.47
CA TRP A 365 11.14 2.97 -32.82
C TRP A 365 11.02 4.48 -33.06
N ARG A 366 9.96 4.94 -33.76
CA ARG A 366 9.69 6.37 -33.96
C ARG A 366 9.46 7.12 -32.65
N SER A 367 8.78 6.48 -31.70
CA SER A 367 8.50 7.07 -30.38
C SER A 367 9.76 7.11 -29.50
N MET A 368 10.59 6.07 -29.52
CA MET A 368 11.73 5.94 -28.61
C MET A 368 13.02 6.62 -29.10
N LEU A 369 13.19 6.85 -30.40
CA LEU A 369 14.38 7.50 -30.93
C LEU A 369 14.26 9.03 -30.87
N PRO A 370 15.22 9.74 -30.25
CA PRO A 370 15.28 11.19 -30.31
C PRO A 370 15.40 11.68 -31.74
N LYS A 371 14.66 12.74 -32.08
CA LYS A 371 14.66 13.31 -33.44
C LYS A 371 16.05 13.83 -33.83
N GLU A 372 16.83 14.27 -32.84
CA GLU A 372 18.19 14.79 -33.02
C GLU A 372 19.18 13.71 -33.45
N TRP A 373 18.90 12.43 -33.18
CA TRP A 373 19.77 11.32 -33.60
C TRP A 373 19.49 10.90 -35.05
N LEU A 374 18.35 11.33 -35.59
CA LEU A 374 17.87 10.93 -36.90
C LEU A 374 18.28 11.97 -37.94
N GLY A 375 19.07 11.54 -38.93
CA GLY A 375 19.40 12.36 -40.11
C GLY A 375 18.34 12.23 -41.22
N ASP A 376 18.70 12.58 -42.45
CA ASP A 376 17.81 12.52 -43.61
C ASP A 376 17.28 11.09 -43.90
N ASP A 377 18.02 10.05 -43.48
CA ASP A 377 17.69 8.64 -43.70
C ASP A 377 16.82 8.03 -42.58
N ALA A 378 16.18 8.86 -41.74
CA ALA A 378 15.45 8.44 -40.54
C ALA A 378 14.48 7.26 -40.76
N GLU A 379 13.65 7.37 -41.80
CA GLU A 379 12.59 6.40 -42.08
C GLU A 379 13.15 5.06 -42.58
N GLU A 380 14.28 5.08 -43.32
CA GLU A 380 14.97 3.86 -43.74
C GLU A 380 15.62 3.16 -42.54
N LEU A 381 16.22 3.92 -41.62
CA LEU A 381 16.77 3.39 -40.37
C LEU A 381 15.69 2.69 -39.54
N ILE A 382 14.54 3.35 -39.38
CA ILE A 382 13.40 2.83 -38.60
C ILE A 382 12.82 1.57 -39.26
N ALA A 383 12.60 1.59 -40.57
CA ALA A 383 12.10 0.42 -41.30
C ALA A 383 13.03 -0.77 -41.12
N LYS A 384 14.35 -0.57 -41.23
CA LYS A 384 15.31 -1.65 -40.99
C LYS A 384 15.30 -2.15 -39.54
N ALA A 385 15.16 -1.25 -38.57
CA ALA A 385 15.08 -1.61 -37.16
C ALA A 385 13.80 -2.43 -36.85
N ALA A 386 12.71 -2.15 -37.56
CA ALA A 386 11.43 -2.84 -37.40
C ALA A 386 11.42 -4.27 -37.97
N GLU A 387 12.33 -4.63 -38.88
CA GLU A 387 12.47 -6.01 -39.35
C GLU A 387 12.89 -6.98 -38.25
N ALA A 388 13.59 -6.50 -37.20
CA ALA A 388 14.01 -7.34 -36.08
C ALA A 388 12.82 -7.65 -35.15
N GLU A 389 12.55 -8.93 -34.91
CA GLU A 389 11.46 -9.41 -34.04
C GLU A 389 11.77 -9.17 -32.54
N LEU A 390 11.73 -7.91 -32.13
CA LEU A 390 12.07 -7.46 -30.78
C LEU A 390 10.81 -7.07 -29.98
N SER A 391 10.85 -7.31 -28.68
CA SER A 391 9.87 -6.79 -27.73
C SER A 391 10.09 -5.29 -27.48
N GLY A 392 9.10 -4.56 -26.96
CA GLY A 392 9.25 -3.15 -26.58
C GLY A 392 10.39 -2.92 -25.56
N GLY A 393 10.56 -3.84 -24.61
CA GLY A 393 11.67 -3.83 -23.67
C GLY A 393 13.04 -4.02 -24.34
N SER A 394 13.11 -4.93 -25.31
CA SER A 394 14.32 -5.16 -26.12
C SER A 394 14.66 -3.95 -26.99
N ILE A 395 13.65 -3.28 -27.58
CA ILE A 395 13.82 -2.03 -28.34
C ILE A 395 14.39 -0.93 -27.43
N SER A 396 13.83 -0.74 -26.23
CA SER A 396 14.37 0.21 -25.24
C SER A 396 15.85 -0.08 -24.88
N ASN A 397 16.21 -1.36 -24.75
CA ASN A 397 17.62 -1.74 -24.53
C ASN A 397 18.50 -1.44 -25.75
N ALA A 398 18.01 -1.69 -26.96
CA ALA A 398 18.72 -1.37 -28.19
C ALA A 398 18.92 0.15 -28.37
N VAL A 399 17.91 0.97 -28.06
CA VAL A 399 18.01 2.45 -28.04
C VAL A 399 19.07 2.91 -27.03
N ARG A 400 19.09 2.32 -25.82
CA ARG A 400 20.14 2.60 -24.82
C ARG A 400 21.54 2.29 -25.35
N ARG A 401 21.70 1.17 -26.06
CA ARG A 401 22.98 0.79 -26.68
C ARG A 401 23.40 1.77 -27.78
N CYS A 402 22.46 2.18 -28.62
CA CYS A 402 22.67 3.22 -29.62
C CYS A 402 23.20 4.51 -28.97
N ALA A 403 22.57 4.95 -27.88
CA ALA A 403 23.00 6.13 -27.10
C ALA A 403 24.46 6.03 -26.63
N LEU A 404 24.82 4.88 -26.04
CA LEU A 404 26.17 4.62 -25.55
C LEU A 404 27.20 4.60 -26.69
N GLN A 405 26.83 4.08 -27.86
CA GLN A 405 27.71 4.00 -29.03
C GLN A 405 27.91 5.37 -29.68
N LEU A 406 26.86 6.20 -29.77
CA LEU A 406 26.96 7.59 -30.24
C LEU A 406 27.94 8.40 -29.38
N ILE A 407 27.78 8.33 -28.05
CA ILE A 407 28.68 9.01 -27.11
C ILE A 407 30.12 8.50 -27.25
N ARG A 408 30.33 7.18 -27.34
CA ARG A 408 31.67 6.59 -27.45
C ARG A 408 32.38 6.92 -28.75
N SER A 409 31.64 7.06 -29.83
CA SER A 409 32.18 7.35 -31.16
C SER A 409 32.29 8.85 -31.46
N GLY A 410 31.68 9.71 -30.61
CA GLY A 410 31.61 11.14 -30.84
C GLY A 410 30.73 11.52 -32.03
N MET A 411 29.82 10.63 -32.45
CA MET A 411 28.88 10.87 -33.55
C MET A 411 27.60 11.53 -33.02
N GLU A 412 27.09 12.52 -33.75
CA GLU A 412 25.81 13.18 -33.43
C GLU A 412 24.60 12.44 -34.00
N HIS A 413 24.78 11.71 -35.11
CA HIS A 413 23.69 11.03 -35.83
C HIS A 413 23.87 9.51 -35.83
N LEU A 414 22.75 8.80 -35.75
CA LEU A 414 22.71 7.35 -35.87
C LEU A 414 22.97 6.93 -37.33
N ASN A 415 23.81 5.91 -37.52
CA ASN A 415 24.01 5.29 -38.83
C ASN A 415 23.61 3.81 -38.81
N MET A 416 23.37 3.25 -39.98
CA MET A 416 22.96 1.85 -40.16
C MET A 416 23.90 0.83 -39.52
N LYS A 417 25.20 1.12 -39.49
CA LYS A 417 26.19 0.24 -38.87
C LYS A 417 25.98 0.15 -37.35
N THR A 418 25.82 1.31 -36.70
CA THR A 418 25.60 1.41 -35.25
C THR A 418 24.29 0.75 -34.83
N LEU A 419 23.24 0.93 -35.65
CA LEU A 419 21.95 0.29 -35.42
C LEU A 419 22.06 -1.24 -35.52
N ARG A 420 22.68 -1.77 -36.59
CA ARG A 420 22.90 -3.22 -36.76
C ARG A 420 23.72 -3.83 -35.62
N ASP A 421 24.85 -3.19 -35.26
CA ASP A 421 25.70 -3.65 -34.15
C ASP A 421 24.94 -3.71 -32.80
N SER A 422 23.93 -2.85 -32.63
CA SER A 422 23.08 -2.81 -31.44
C SER A 422 22.00 -3.89 -31.46
N LEU A 423 21.44 -4.21 -32.64
CA LEU A 423 20.41 -5.22 -32.85
C LEU A 423 20.97 -6.65 -32.78
N ASP A 424 22.13 -6.93 -33.38
CA ASP A 424 22.78 -8.26 -33.45
C ASP A 424 23.12 -8.85 -32.07
N LYS A 425 23.10 -8.03 -31.02
CA LYS A 425 23.36 -8.45 -29.63
C LYS A 425 22.10 -8.55 -28.77
N GLU A 426 20.91 -8.37 -29.35
CA GLU A 426 19.59 -8.54 -28.70
C GLU A 426 18.77 -9.66 -29.38
N SER A 427 19.04 -9.95 -30.66
CA SER A 427 18.63 -11.18 -31.35
C SER A 427 19.43 -12.39 -30.88
#